data_AF-A0A0W0RJ27-F1
#
_entry.id   AF-A0A0W0RJ27-F1
#
_cell.length_a   1.000
_cell.length_b   1.000
_cell.length_c   1.000
_cell.angle_alpha   90.00
_cell.angle_beta   90.00
_cell.angle_gamma   90.00
#
_symmetry.space_group_name_H-M   'P 1'
#
loop_
_entity.id
_entity.type
_entity.pdbx_description
1 polymer ?
#
loop_
_entity_poly.entity_id
_entity_poly.type
_entity_poly.pdbx_seq_one_letter_code
_entity_poly.pdbx_strand_id
1 'polypeptide(L)'
;MFQNVDNTINPTPKENYILDYPGKNDLSDFLSYVRHEDAMAEIYFENDVEKLGDETVQLFNNNGKLLHNDSNRCDLMLVLRDNGKVIGFIELRLNKDTEKISQLFSLFVSETYRRKGLGNLMMVYALDFFVNSGQHNMTVSPSAESLTVYNKFGFYPPEFYEDQEALKNWFKKMEKERLEQLQDEPSEYLIMDLTDQFCRETFENHCKKVSPHFVKFEISQDLQKDLKSDVFDWRKKTATPTLSSSGLGVLSTLDDGKKRKAEPTTSASTVQDEPQTKKLFHD
;
A
#
# COMPACT_ATOMS: atom_id res chain seq x y z
N MET A 1 18.24 -21.32 -59.68
CA MET A 1 18.51 -21.63 -58.26
C MET A 1 17.68 -20.67 -57.43
N PHE A 2 16.57 -21.14 -56.87
CA PHE A 2 15.81 -20.38 -55.88
C PHE A 2 16.31 -20.81 -54.50
N GLN A 3 16.87 -19.88 -53.73
CA GLN A 3 17.20 -20.11 -52.33
C GLN A 3 15.90 -20.02 -51.54
N ASN A 4 15.53 -21.13 -50.90
CA ASN A 4 14.53 -21.14 -49.84
C ASN A 4 15.07 -20.31 -48.67
N VAL A 5 14.37 -19.23 -48.34
CA VAL A 5 14.58 -18.51 -47.09
C VAL A 5 13.74 -19.25 -46.05
N ASP A 6 14.39 -20.04 -45.19
CA ASP A 6 13.76 -20.65 -44.04
C ASP A 6 13.28 -19.54 -43.08
N ASN A 7 11.97 -19.27 -43.12
CA ASN A 7 11.27 -18.51 -42.09
C ASN A 7 11.21 -19.37 -40.82
N THR A 8 12.30 -19.38 -40.06
CA THR A 8 12.31 -19.83 -38.68
C THR A 8 11.58 -18.78 -37.84
N ILE A 9 10.26 -18.93 -37.75
CA ILE A 9 9.45 -18.22 -36.76
C ILE A 9 9.89 -18.76 -35.40
N ASN A 10 10.82 -18.07 -34.75
CA ASN A 10 11.12 -18.34 -33.35
C ASN A 10 9.81 -18.17 -32.57
N PRO A 11 9.32 -19.20 -31.87
CA PRO A 11 8.11 -19.06 -31.07
C PRO A 11 8.35 -17.99 -30.02
N THR A 12 7.44 -17.01 -29.97
CA THR A 12 7.46 -15.98 -28.94
C THR A 12 7.51 -16.67 -27.58
N PRO A 13 8.42 -16.25 -26.66
CA PRO A 13 8.49 -16.84 -25.33
C PRO A 13 7.10 -16.85 -24.72
N LYS A 14 6.69 -17.99 -24.18
CA LYS A 14 5.40 -18.11 -23.51
C LYS A 14 5.42 -17.19 -22.28
N GLU A 15 4.47 -16.28 -22.21
CA GLU A 15 4.29 -15.40 -21.05
C GLU A 15 4.08 -16.27 -19.79
N ASN A 16 4.79 -15.92 -18.72
CA ASN A 16 4.70 -16.60 -17.44
C ASN A 16 4.65 -15.57 -16.32
N TYR A 17 3.42 -15.16 -15.98
CA TYR A 17 3.18 -14.12 -14.99
C TYR A 17 3.23 -14.65 -13.55
N ILE A 18 3.98 -13.97 -12.68
CA ILE A 18 4.06 -14.28 -11.25
C ILE A 18 3.86 -13.00 -10.45
N LEU A 19 2.86 -12.97 -9.56
CA LEU A 19 2.69 -11.90 -8.58
C LEU A 19 3.43 -12.27 -7.29
N ASP A 20 4.29 -11.40 -6.82
CA ASP A 20 5.18 -11.65 -5.67
C ASP A 20 5.54 -10.34 -4.95
N TYR A 21 6.35 -10.45 -3.90
CA TYR A 21 7.06 -9.34 -3.30
C TYR A 21 8.34 -8.98 -4.09
N PRO A 22 8.75 -7.70 -4.12
CA PRO A 22 10.09 -7.33 -4.56
C PRO A 22 11.13 -7.86 -3.59
N GLY A 23 12.33 -8.16 -4.08
CA GLY A 23 13.53 -8.38 -3.29
C GLY A 23 14.64 -7.41 -3.71
N LYS A 24 15.77 -7.45 -3.00
CA LYS A 24 16.91 -6.53 -3.22
C LYS A 24 17.40 -6.45 -4.66
N ASN A 25 17.35 -7.56 -5.37
CA ASN A 25 17.83 -7.67 -6.75
C ASN A 25 16.90 -6.97 -7.76
N ASP A 26 15.67 -6.65 -7.38
CA ASP A 26 14.69 -5.97 -8.24
C ASP A 26 14.85 -4.46 -8.23
N LEU A 27 15.65 -3.91 -7.30
CA LEU A 27 15.82 -2.48 -7.14
C LEU A 27 16.36 -1.82 -8.41
N SER A 28 17.24 -2.51 -9.15
CA SER A 28 17.78 -2.00 -10.42
C SER A 28 16.73 -1.94 -11.53
N ASP A 29 15.88 -2.96 -11.63
CA ASP A 29 14.79 -3.00 -12.61
C ASP A 29 13.76 -1.91 -12.29
N PHE A 30 13.41 -1.77 -11.02
CA PHE A 30 12.55 -0.70 -10.53
C PHE A 30 13.12 0.69 -10.88
N LEU A 31 14.38 0.95 -10.53
CA LEU A 31 15.06 2.21 -10.86
C LEU A 31 15.06 2.50 -12.36
N SER A 32 15.22 1.47 -13.19
CA SER A 32 15.15 1.62 -14.65
C SER A 32 13.76 2.10 -15.09
N TYR A 33 12.68 1.57 -14.53
CA TYR A 33 11.33 2.02 -14.86
C TYR A 33 11.07 3.45 -14.38
N VAL A 34 11.45 3.77 -13.14
CA VAL A 34 11.27 5.13 -12.59
C VAL A 34 12.02 6.18 -13.43
N ARG A 35 13.23 5.84 -13.94
CA ARG A 35 14.04 6.77 -14.76
C ARG A 35 13.65 6.87 -16.23
N HIS A 36 13.15 5.80 -16.84
CA HIS A 36 13.08 5.68 -18.30
C HIS A 36 11.67 5.47 -18.85
N GLU A 37 10.73 5.05 -18.00
CA GLU A 37 9.30 4.96 -18.35
C GLU A 37 8.48 5.96 -17.50
N ASP A 38 9.15 6.95 -16.90
CA ASP A 38 8.58 7.94 -15.96
C ASP A 38 7.62 7.29 -14.96
N ALA A 39 8.01 6.12 -14.44
CA ALA A 39 7.16 5.30 -13.57
C ALA A 39 7.01 5.95 -12.19
N MET A 40 6.12 6.95 -12.13
CA MET A 40 5.85 7.74 -10.93
C MET A 40 7.13 8.41 -10.41
N ALA A 41 7.96 8.95 -11.32
CA ALA A 41 9.24 9.58 -10.97
C ALA A 41 9.06 10.73 -9.97
N GLU A 42 7.95 11.45 -10.09
CA GLU A 42 7.56 12.59 -9.26
C GLU A 42 7.32 12.25 -7.78
N ILE A 43 7.01 10.99 -7.45
CA ILE A 43 6.82 10.56 -6.06
C ILE A 43 8.02 9.80 -5.48
N TYR A 44 8.92 9.29 -6.32
CA TYR A 44 10.06 8.48 -5.89
C TYR A 44 11.39 9.24 -5.83
N PHE A 45 11.55 10.31 -6.61
CA PHE A 45 12.76 11.13 -6.59
C PHE A 45 12.60 12.35 -5.68
N GLU A 46 13.58 12.54 -4.79
CA GLU A 46 13.64 13.70 -3.90
C GLU A 46 14.21 14.91 -4.66
N ASN A 47 13.42 15.99 -4.79
CA ASN A 47 13.89 17.35 -5.16
C ASN A 47 14.81 17.41 -6.40
N ASP A 48 14.36 16.84 -7.52
CA ASP A 48 15.09 16.79 -8.81
C ASP A 48 16.45 16.04 -8.77
N VAL A 49 16.73 15.33 -7.68
CA VAL A 49 17.86 14.40 -7.57
C VAL A 49 17.31 13.00 -7.78
N GLU A 50 17.87 12.23 -8.72
CA GLU A 50 17.53 10.81 -8.96
C GLU A 50 17.99 9.88 -7.81
N LYS A 51 17.67 10.26 -6.57
CA LYS A 51 17.89 9.52 -5.35
C LYS A 51 16.54 9.04 -4.86
N LEU A 52 16.41 7.72 -4.72
CA LEU A 52 15.23 7.12 -4.10
C LEU A 52 15.18 7.48 -2.62
N GLY A 53 13.96 7.70 -2.13
CA GLY A 53 13.70 7.79 -0.70
C GLY A 53 14.10 6.52 0.05
N ASP A 54 14.59 6.68 1.28
CA ASP A 54 15.09 5.58 2.10
C ASP A 54 14.01 4.51 2.39
N GLU A 55 12.73 4.91 2.46
CA GLU A 55 11.59 3.99 2.67
C GLU A 55 11.43 2.99 1.52
N THR A 56 11.54 3.45 0.27
CA THR A 56 11.47 2.58 -0.91
C THR A 56 12.63 1.59 -0.90
N VAL A 57 13.86 2.04 -0.62
CA VAL A 57 15.01 1.14 -0.52
C VAL A 57 14.81 0.10 0.60
N GLN A 58 14.20 0.49 1.72
CA GLN A 58 13.85 -0.43 2.78
C GLN A 58 12.78 -1.46 2.37
N LEU A 59 11.78 -1.09 1.56
CA LEU A 59 10.81 -2.03 1.00
C LEU A 59 11.51 -3.13 0.20
N PHE A 60 12.41 -2.79 -0.73
CA PHE A 60 13.18 -3.79 -1.48
C PHE A 60 14.08 -4.64 -0.58
N ASN A 61 14.65 -4.04 0.47
CA ASN A 61 15.48 -4.76 1.42
C ASN A 61 14.72 -5.72 2.34
N ASN A 62 13.44 -5.45 2.58
CA ASN A 62 12.56 -6.17 3.49
C ASN A 62 11.46 -6.96 2.77
N ASN A 63 11.75 -7.41 1.55
CA ASN A 63 10.83 -8.22 0.74
C ASN A 63 9.44 -7.59 0.57
N GLY A 64 9.41 -6.31 0.21
CA GLY A 64 8.18 -5.54 -0.03
C GLY A 64 7.38 -5.18 1.20
N LYS A 65 7.90 -5.38 2.42
CA LYS A 65 7.14 -5.18 3.67
C LYS A 65 7.89 -4.26 4.62
N LEU A 66 7.29 -3.15 5.00
CA LEU A 66 7.87 -2.21 5.95
C LEU A 66 6.83 -1.79 6.98
N LEU A 67 6.85 -2.44 8.14
CA LEU A 67 6.08 -1.98 9.30
C LEU A 67 6.90 -0.92 10.05
N HIS A 68 6.34 0.27 10.21
CA HIS A 68 7.00 1.39 10.88
C HIS A 68 7.00 1.21 12.41
N ASN A 69 7.93 1.85 13.10
CA ASN A 69 8.20 1.59 14.52
C ASN A 69 7.06 1.98 15.46
N ASP A 70 6.20 2.92 15.07
CA ASP A 70 4.98 3.27 15.80
C ASP A 70 3.86 2.22 15.62
N SER A 71 4.08 1.19 14.80
CA SER A 71 3.13 0.12 14.42
C SER A 71 1.81 0.62 13.82
N ASN A 72 1.71 1.91 13.51
CA ASN A 72 0.51 2.54 12.99
C ASN A 72 0.58 2.75 11.48
N ARG A 73 1.75 2.53 10.86
CA ARG A 73 1.91 2.56 9.41
C ARG A 73 2.58 1.28 8.91
N CYS A 74 2.06 0.72 7.82
CA CYS A 74 2.65 -0.38 7.08
C CYS A 74 2.74 0.00 5.61
N ASP A 75 3.95 0.01 5.07
CA ASP A 75 4.15 0.12 3.63
C ASP A 75 4.31 -1.28 3.03
N LEU A 76 3.69 -1.48 1.88
CA LEU A 76 3.60 -2.76 1.20
C LEU A 76 3.81 -2.55 -0.29
N MET A 77 4.70 -3.32 -0.90
CA MET A 77 4.91 -3.32 -2.34
C MET A 77 4.77 -4.74 -2.89
N LEU A 78 4.00 -4.89 -3.97
CA LEU A 78 3.96 -6.09 -4.79
C LEU A 78 4.59 -5.81 -6.15
N VAL A 79 5.19 -6.82 -6.75
CA VAL A 79 5.71 -6.81 -8.12
C VAL A 79 5.04 -7.89 -8.95
N LEU A 80 4.79 -7.57 -10.21
CA LEU A 80 4.40 -8.54 -11.22
C LEU A 80 5.62 -8.86 -12.08
N ARG A 81 5.89 -10.16 -12.27
CA ARG A 81 7.00 -10.66 -13.08
C ARG A 81 6.50 -11.34 -14.33
N ASP A 82 7.27 -11.25 -15.40
CA ASP A 82 7.17 -12.15 -16.55
C ASP A 82 8.53 -12.81 -16.76
N ASN A 83 8.56 -14.13 -16.73
CA ASN A 83 9.80 -14.91 -16.90
C ASN A 83 10.95 -14.46 -15.97
N GLY A 84 10.60 -14.08 -14.73
CA GLY A 84 11.53 -13.66 -13.67
C GLY A 84 11.83 -12.15 -13.65
N LYS A 85 11.58 -11.41 -14.73
CA LYS A 85 11.80 -9.96 -14.80
C LYS A 85 10.61 -9.20 -14.24
N VAL A 86 10.83 -8.15 -13.44
CA VAL A 86 9.76 -7.24 -13.00
C VAL A 86 9.19 -6.48 -14.21
N ILE A 87 7.87 -6.48 -14.37
CA ILE A 87 7.15 -5.80 -15.46
C ILE A 87 6.08 -4.82 -14.95
N GLY A 88 5.88 -4.75 -13.63
CA GLY A 88 4.95 -3.85 -12.98
C GLY A 88 5.07 -3.94 -11.47
N PHE A 89 4.55 -2.94 -10.78
CA PHE A 89 4.52 -2.88 -9.33
C PHE A 89 3.32 -2.09 -8.83
N ILE A 90 2.96 -2.32 -7.57
CA ILE A 90 1.95 -1.56 -6.83
C ILE A 90 2.42 -1.37 -5.40
N GLU A 91 2.35 -0.14 -4.88
CA GLU A 91 2.68 0.20 -3.49
C GLU A 91 1.45 0.72 -2.75
N LEU A 92 1.22 0.20 -1.54
CA LEU A 92 0.26 0.69 -0.57
C LEU A 92 0.98 1.23 0.66
N ARG A 93 0.45 2.31 1.23
CA ARG A 93 0.83 2.83 2.55
C ARG A 93 -0.40 2.81 3.43
N LEU A 94 -0.48 1.81 4.29
CA LEU A 94 -1.63 1.54 5.13
C LEU A 94 -1.41 2.17 6.50
N ASN A 95 -2.37 2.95 6.97
CA ASN A 95 -2.35 3.59 8.27
C ASN A 95 -3.45 3.01 9.15
N LYS A 96 -3.12 2.58 10.36
CA LYS A 96 -4.07 2.12 11.39
C LYS A 96 -4.73 3.28 12.13
N ASP A 97 -4.05 4.42 12.15
CA ASP A 97 -4.53 5.66 12.75
C ASP A 97 -5.63 6.25 11.87
N THR A 98 -6.83 6.43 12.42
CA THR A 98 -7.99 6.97 11.69
C THR A 98 -7.81 8.43 11.29
N GLU A 99 -6.89 9.17 11.93
CA GLU A 99 -6.55 10.53 11.54
C GLU A 99 -5.65 10.58 10.29
N LYS A 100 -5.02 9.45 9.92
CA LYS A 100 -4.15 9.35 8.75
C LYS A 100 -4.79 8.43 7.72
N ILE A 101 -5.09 8.97 6.55
CA ILE A 101 -5.73 8.18 5.49
C ILE A 101 -4.68 7.24 4.85
N SER A 102 -5.08 6.01 4.54
CA SER A 102 -4.23 5.09 3.79
C SER A 102 -4.06 5.57 2.34
N GLN A 103 -2.99 5.16 1.67
CA GLN A 103 -2.69 5.61 0.32
C GLN A 103 -2.39 4.43 -0.61
N LEU A 104 -2.98 4.44 -1.80
CA LEU A 104 -2.44 3.74 -2.95
C LEU A 104 -1.32 4.61 -3.50
N PHE A 105 -0.08 4.31 -3.09
CA PHE A 105 1.06 5.18 -3.32
C PHE A 105 1.53 5.13 -4.78
N SER A 106 1.56 3.94 -5.39
CA SER A 106 1.94 3.81 -6.79
C SER A 106 1.29 2.62 -7.46
N LEU A 107 1.07 2.72 -8.78
CA LEU A 107 0.70 1.61 -9.65
C LEU A 107 1.37 1.82 -11.01
N PHE A 108 2.14 0.83 -11.44
CA PHE A 108 2.85 0.88 -12.71
C PHE A 108 2.81 -0.45 -13.45
N VAL A 109 2.64 -0.39 -14.77
CA VAL A 109 2.81 -1.53 -15.69
C VAL A 109 3.65 -1.04 -16.87
N SER A 110 4.73 -1.75 -17.18
CA SER A 110 5.60 -1.43 -18.33
C SER A 110 4.78 -1.33 -19.61
N GLU A 111 5.08 -0.34 -20.45
CA GLU A 111 4.30 0.00 -21.65
C GLU A 111 3.98 -1.21 -22.53
N THR A 112 4.96 -2.08 -22.74
CA THR A 112 4.83 -3.29 -23.58
C THR A 112 3.88 -4.36 -23.00
N TYR A 113 3.53 -4.24 -21.72
CA TYR A 113 2.63 -5.14 -20.99
C TYR A 113 1.28 -4.48 -20.65
N ARG A 114 1.08 -3.20 -20.99
CA ARG A 114 -0.20 -2.49 -20.78
C ARG A 114 -1.31 -3.12 -21.62
N ARG A 115 -2.56 -2.78 -21.28
CA ARG A 115 -3.80 -3.26 -21.96
C ARG A 115 -4.06 -4.77 -21.88
N LYS A 116 -3.30 -5.52 -21.08
CA LYS A 116 -3.52 -6.95 -20.79
C LYS A 116 -4.29 -7.23 -19.49
N GLY A 117 -4.81 -6.19 -18.83
CA GLY A 117 -5.53 -6.32 -17.55
C GLY A 117 -4.63 -6.48 -16.31
N LEU A 118 -3.31 -6.38 -16.45
CA LEU A 118 -2.34 -6.58 -15.36
C LEU A 118 -2.48 -5.56 -14.21
N GLY A 119 -2.85 -4.32 -14.53
CA GLY A 119 -3.13 -3.30 -13.51
C GLY A 119 -4.33 -3.69 -12.63
N ASN A 120 -5.39 -4.23 -13.22
CA ASN A 120 -6.54 -4.73 -12.46
C ASN A 120 -6.17 -5.92 -11.58
N LEU A 121 -5.33 -6.84 -12.11
CA LEU A 121 -4.82 -7.98 -11.35
C LEU A 121 -4.07 -7.49 -10.11
N MET A 122 -3.09 -6.61 -10.27
CA MET A 122 -2.32 -6.08 -9.14
C MET A 122 -3.19 -5.31 -8.15
N MET A 123 -4.13 -4.47 -8.64
CA MET A 123 -5.07 -3.74 -7.79
C MET A 123 -5.93 -4.66 -6.93
N VAL A 124 -6.51 -5.73 -7.49
CA VAL A 124 -7.35 -6.67 -6.72
C VAL A 124 -6.55 -7.30 -5.58
N TYR A 125 -5.35 -7.81 -5.86
CA TYR A 125 -4.53 -8.47 -4.84
C TYR A 125 -3.90 -7.51 -3.83
N ALA A 126 -3.54 -6.29 -4.24
CA ALA A 126 -3.06 -5.28 -3.31
C ALA A 126 -4.20 -4.85 -2.35
N LEU A 127 -5.40 -4.61 -2.89
CA LEU A 127 -6.54 -4.16 -2.08
C LEU A 127 -7.09 -5.23 -1.14
N ASP A 128 -6.78 -6.52 -1.35
CA ASP A 128 -7.04 -7.56 -0.33
C ASP A 128 -6.34 -7.22 1.00
N PHE A 129 -5.11 -6.68 0.98
CA PHE A 129 -4.42 -6.26 2.21
C PHE A 129 -5.10 -5.06 2.89
N PHE A 130 -5.59 -4.11 2.10
CA PHE A 130 -6.35 -2.97 2.61
C PHE A 130 -7.65 -3.43 3.30
N VAL A 131 -8.41 -4.32 2.66
CA VAL A 131 -9.64 -4.88 3.24
C VAL A 131 -9.36 -5.73 4.48
N ASN A 132 -8.35 -6.61 4.42
CA ASN A 132 -8.03 -7.53 5.52
C ASN A 132 -7.37 -6.87 6.73
N SER A 133 -6.81 -5.66 6.57
CA SER A 133 -6.31 -4.83 7.68
C SER A 133 -7.40 -3.97 8.34
N GLY A 134 -8.67 -4.17 7.96
CA GLY A 134 -9.82 -3.46 8.52
C GLY A 134 -9.84 -1.97 8.16
N GLN A 135 -9.07 -1.55 7.16
CA GLN A 135 -9.07 -0.18 6.69
C GLN A 135 -10.25 0.05 5.74
N HIS A 136 -10.74 1.28 5.72
CA HIS A 136 -11.92 1.64 4.91
C HIS A 136 -11.68 2.81 3.97
N ASN A 137 -10.76 3.71 4.31
CA ASN A 137 -10.52 4.92 3.53
C ASN A 137 -9.12 4.89 2.92
N MET A 138 -9.05 5.15 1.62
CA MET A 138 -7.82 5.21 0.86
C MET A 138 -7.84 6.39 -0.10
N THR A 139 -6.69 7.02 -0.29
CA THR A 139 -6.47 8.06 -1.30
C THR A 139 -5.51 7.59 -2.39
N VAL A 140 -5.59 8.23 -3.55
CA VAL A 140 -4.65 8.06 -4.65
C VAL A 140 -4.48 9.38 -5.39
N SER A 141 -3.26 9.71 -5.82
CA SER A 141 -3.00 10.85 -6.71
C SER A 141 -2.91 10.33 -8.15
N PRO A 142 -3.92 10.59 -9.00
CA PRO A 142 -3.97 9.98 -10.33
C PRO A 142 -3.16 10.75 -11.37
N SER A 143 -2.69 10.02 -12.39
CA SER A 143 -2.36 10.58 -13.70
C SER A 143 -3.56 10.41 -14.63
N ALA A 144 -3.58 11.16 -15.75
CA ALA A 144 -4.67 11.07 -16.73
C ALA A 144 -4.88 9.62 -17.24
N GLU A 145 -3.80 8.85 -17.38
CA GLU A 145 -3.88 7.45 -17.81
C GLU A 145 -4.47 6.53 -16.73
N SER A 146 -4.12 6.75 -15.47
CA SER A 146 -4.51 5.88 -14.35
C SER A 146 -5.94 6.11 -13.85
N LEU A 147 -6.57 7.24 -14.20
CA LEU A 147 -8.01 7.48 -13.99
C LEU A 147 -8.88 6.33 -14.52
N THR A 148 -8.50 5.75 -15.65
CA THR A 148 -9.21 4.62 -16.27
C THR A 148 -9.21 3.35 -15.41
N VAL A 149 -8.25 3.22 -14.50
CA VAL A 149 -8.16 2.12 -13.53
C VAL A 149 -8.91 2.50 -12.26
N TYR A 150 -8.58 3.63 -11.64
CA TYR A 150 -9.11 3.99 -10.33
C TYR A 150 -10.64 4.19 -10.31
N ASN A 151 -11.21 4.79 -11.35
CA ASN A 151 -12.67 4.93 -11.50
C ASN A 151 -13.42 3.58 -11.44
N LYS A 152 -12.78 2.50 -11.89
CA LYS A 152 -13.39 1.16 -11.86
C LYS A 152 -13.42 0.56 -10.46
N PHE A 153 -12.43 0.88 -9.64
CA PHE A 153 -12.30 0.41 -8.26
C PHE A 153 -13.10 1.24 -7.25
N GLY A 154 -13.89 2.22 -7.73
CA GLY A 154 -14.75 3.03 -6.87
C GLY A 154 -14.07 4.25 -6.28
N PHE A 155 -12.91 4.65 -6.80
CA PHE A 155 -12.33 5.95 -6.46
C PHE A 155 -13.17 7.10 -7.04
N TYR A 156 -13.38 8.15 -6.25
CA TYR A 156 -14.20 9.29 -6.58
C TYR A 156 -13.57 10.61 -6.09
N PRO A 157 -13.98 11.77 -6.65
CA PRO A 157 -13.48 13.08 -6.21
C PRO A 157 -13.82 13.43 -4.74
N PRO A 158 -12.90 14.07 -4.01
CA PRO A 158 -13.04 14.33 -2.58
C PRO A 158 -14.23 15.24 -2.21
N GLU A 159 -14.69 16.09 -3.12
CA GLU A 159 -15.84 16.98 -2.92
C GLU A 159 -17.17 16.22 -2.68
N PHE A 160 -17.25 14.95 -3.05
CA PHE A 160 -18.42 14.11 -2.77
C PHE A 160 -18.37 13.43 -1.41
N TYR A 161 -17.24 13.51 -0.67
CA TYR A 161 -17.06 12.81 0.61
C TYR A 161 -18.10 13.25 1.67
N GLU A 162 -18.35 14.55 1.76
CA GLU A 162 -19.29 15.12 2.73
C GLU A 162 -20.73 15.22 2.19
N ASP A 163 -20.93 15.07 0.87
CA ASP A 163 -22.24 15.14 0.21
C ASP A 163 -22.71 13.76 -0.26
N GLN A 164 -23.45 13.09 0.63
CA GLN A 164 -24.00 11.75 0.40
C GLN A 164 -24.96 11.68 -0.80
N GLU A 165 -25.67 12.77 -1.12
CA GLU A 165 -26.57 12.79 -2.27
C GLU A 165 -25.78 12.91 -3.58
N ALA A 166 -24.76 13.78 -3.60
CA ALA A 166 -23.84 13.89 -4.72
C ALA A 166 -23.08 12.57 -4.96
N LEU A 167 -22.57 11.93 -3.91
CA LEU A 167 -21.89 10.63 -4.00
C LEU A 167 -22.80 9.53 -4.55
N LYS A 168 -24.04 9.47 -4.07
CA LYS A 168 -25.04 8.55 -4.60
C LYS A 168 -25.31 8.81 -6.08
N ASN A 169 -25.41 10.06 -6.48
CA ASN A 169 -25.62 10.43 -7.88
C ASN A 169 -24.38 10.16 -8.74
N TRP A 170 -23.18 10.28 -8.18
CA TRP A 170 -21.93 9.90 -8.81
C TRP A 170 -21.92 8.41 -9.17
N PHE A 171 -22.26 7.53 -8.23
CA PHE A 171 -22.26 6.09 -8.48
C PHE A 171 -23.43 5.57 -9.33
N LYS A 172 -24.49 6.36 -9.52
CA LYS A 172 -25.54 6.06 -10.52
C LYS A 172 -25.05 6.23 -11.97
N LYS A 173 -24.02 7.06 -12.20
CA LYS A 173 -23.43 7.28 -13.52
C LYS A 173 -22.74 6.02 -14.01
N MET A 174 -22.74 5.85 -15.32
CA MET A 174 -21.96 4.79 -15.96
C MET A 174 -20.46 5.04 -15.79
N GLU A 175 -19.65 3.98 -15.81
CA GLU A 175 -18.19 4.07 -15.72
C GLU A 175 -17.59 5.10 -16.69
N LYS A 176 -18.11 5.13 -17.94
CA LYS A 176 -17.68 6.06 -18.98
C LYS A 176 -17.98 7.53 -18.62
N GLU A 177 -19.17 7.80 -18.09
CA GLU A 177 -19.59 9.16 -17.71
C GLU A 177 -18.76 9.69 -16.54
N ARG A 178 -18.48 8.84 -15.54
CA ARG A 178 -17.57 9.21 -14.44
C ARG A 178 -16.16 9.52 -14.94
N LEU A 179 -15.65 8.70 -15.87
CA LEU A 179 -14.33 8.91 -16.45
C LEU A 179 -14.24 10.22 -17.23
N GLU A 180 -15.25 10.56 -18.04
CA GLU A 180 -15.30 11.82 -18.77
C GLU A 180 -15.25 13.02 -17.81
N GLN A 181 -16.04 12.99 -16.73
CA GLN A 181 -16.02 14.06 -15.72
C GLN A 181 -14.68 14.19 -15.00
N LEU A 182 -14.03 13.06 -14.66
CA LEU A 182 -12.70 13.07 -14.03
C LEU A 182 -11.60 13.67 -14.93
N GLN A 183 -11.78 13.61 -16.26
CA GLN A 183 -10.83 14.19 -17.21
C GLN A 183 -11.03 15.70 -17.39
N ASP A 184 -12.28 16.15 -17.32
CA ASP A 184 -12.65 17.55 -17.48
C ASP A 184 -12.36 18.37 -16.20
N GLU A 185 -12.53 17.76 -15.03
CA GLU A 185 -12.33 18.37 -13.71
C GLU A 185 -11.18 17.67 -12.98
N PRO A 186 -9.91 18.06 -13.23
CA PRO A 186 -8.77 17.38 -12.64
C PRO A 186 -8.77 17.57 -11.11
N SER A 187 -8.80 16.46 -10.39
CA SER A 187 -8.59 16.44 -8.94
C SER A 187 -7.13 16.12 -8.61
N GLU A 188 -6.59 16.77 -7.58
CA GLU A 188 -5.24 16.47 -7.05
C GLU A 188 -5.15 15.02 -6.51
N TYR A 189 -6.27 14.49 -6.00
CA TYR A 189 -6.38 13.11 -5.52
C TYR A 189 -7.82 12.59 -5.61
N LEU A 190 -7.98 11.27 -5.56
CA LEU A 190 -9.27 10.60 -5.43
C LEU A 190 -9.35 9.87 -4.10
N ILE A 191 -10.57 9.65 -3.62
CA ILE A 191 -10.88 8.92 -2.39
C ILE A 191 -11.63 7.64 -2.74
N MET A 192 -11.34 6.56 -2.01
CA MET A 192 -12.18 5.37 -1.89
C MET A 192 -12.56 5.23 -0.42
N ASP A 193 -13.86 5.10 -0.13
CA ASP A 193 -14.40 4.86 1.21
C ASP A 193 -15.31 3.63 1.19
N LEU A 194 -14.85 2.53 1.76
CA LEU A 194 -15.58 1.26 1.79
C LEU A 194 -16.66 1.22 2.90
N THR A 195 -16.76 2.22 3.76
CA THR A 195 -17.89 2.38 4.67
C THR A 195 -19.15 2.77 3.91
N ASP A 196 -19.01 3.60 2.87
CA ASP A 196 -20.11 3.94 1.95
C ASP A 196 -20.58 2.72 1.15
N GLN A 197 -21.89 2.56 1.05
CA GLN A 197 -22.50 1.41 0.40
C GLN A 197 -22.28 1.43 -1.12
N PHE A 198 -22.40 2.59 -1.78
CA PHE A 198 -22.30 2.69 -3.24
C PHE A 198 -20.86 2.48 -3.72
N CYS A 199 -19.89 3.03 -2.98
CA CYS A 199 -18.47 2.80 -3.20
C CYS A 199 -18.11 1.33 -3.00
N ARG A 200 -18.51 0.73 -1.87
CA ARG A 200 -18.28 -0.70 -1.59
C ARG A 200 -18.88 -1.61 -2.64
N GLU A 201 -20.13 -1.38 -3.06
CA GLU A 201 -20.77 -2.16 -4.12
C GLU A 201 -20.04 -2.02 -5.46
N THR A 202 -19.62 -0.81 -5.82
CA THR A 202 -18.84 -0.56 -7.04
C THR A 202 -17.52 -1.33 -7.03
N PHE A 203 -16.76 -1.23 -5.93
CA PHE A 203 -15.51 -1.96 -5.71
C PHE A 203 -15.71 -3.47 -5.83
N GLU A 204 -16.64 -4.04 -5.05
CA GLU A 204 -16.89 -5.48 -5.03
C GLU A 204 -17.37 -6.00 -6.39
N ASN A 205 -18.26 -5.27 -7.06
CA ASN A 205 -18.76 -5.65 -8.37
C ASN A 205 -17.64 -5.63 -9.42
N HIS A 206 -16.73 -4.65 -9.35
CA HIS A 206 -15.59 -4.63 -10.24
C HIS A 206 -14.66 -5.82 -10.00
N CYS A 207 -14.28 -6.08 -8.74
CA CYS A 207 -13.46 -7.24 -8.38
C CYS A 207 -14.09 -8.56 -8.88
N LYS A 208 -15.39 -8.78 -8.61
CA LYS A 208 -16.13 -9.97 -9.09
C LYS A 208 -16.15 -10.06 -10.63
N LYS A 209 -16.26 -8.93 -11.33
CA LYS A 209 -16.28 -8.85 -12.81
C LYS A 209 -14.92 -9.20 -13.42
N VAL A 210 -13.81 -8.74 -12.84
CA VAL A 210 -12.48 -8.89 -13.47
C VAL A 210 -11.76 -10.19 -13.13
N SER A 211 -11.93 -10.71 -11.91
CA SER A 211 -11.17 -11.89 -11.44
C SER A 211 -11.28 -13.13 -12.34
N PRO A 212 -12.45 -13.47 -12.92
CA PRO A 212 -12.56 -14.61 -13.84
C PRO A 212 -11.82 -14.42 -15.18
N HIS A 213 -11.46 -13.18 -15.50
CA HIS A 213 -10.87 -12.78 -16.78
C HIS A 213 -9.38 -12.43 -16.67
N PHE A 214 -8.75 -12.69 -15.51
CA PHE A 214 -7.32 -12.51 -15.36
C PHE A 214 -6.56 -13.40 -16.33
N VAL A 215 -5.48 -12.85 -16.88
CA VAL A 215 -4.47 -13.64 -17.60
C VAL A 215 -3.98 -14.76 -16.69
N LYS A 216 -3.55 -15.88 -17.25
CA LYS A 216 -2.98 -16.97 -16.45
C LYS A 216 -1.73 -16.46 -15.72
N PHE A 217 -1.68 -16.65 -14.41
CA PHE A 217 -0.59 -16.23 -13.55
C PHE A 217 -0.47 -17.15 -12.33
N GLU A 218 0.63 -16.99 -11.60
CA GLU A 218 0.89 -17.65 -10.32
C GLU A 218 1.07 -16.59 -9.22
N ILE A 219 0.77 -16.99 -7.98
CA ILE A 219 1.04 -16.18 -6.78
C ILE A 219 2.15 -16.90 -6.02
N SER A 220 3.17 -16.17 -5.59
CA SER A 220 4.24 -16.77 -4.80
C SER A 220 3.72 -17.37 -3.49
N GLN A 221 4.42 -18.38 -2.97
CA GLN A 221 3.99 -19.05 -1.74
C GLN A 221 3.95 -18.11 -0.53
N ASP A 222 4.85 -17.14 -0.47
CA ASP A 222 4.90 -16.18 0.63
C ASP A 222 3.77 -15.16 0.52
N LEU A 223 3.51 -14.64 -0.69
CA LEU A 223 2.36 -13.78 -0.91
C LEU A 223 1.04 -14.51 -0.60
N GLN A 224 0.89 -15.76 -1.01
CA GLN A 224 -0.31 -16.54 -0.76
C GLN A 224 -0.62 -16.74 0.74
N LYS A 225 0.40 -16.86 1.59
CA LYS A 225 0.22 -16.94 3.06
C LYS A 225 -0.30 -15.63 3.63
N ASP A 226 0.22 -14.51 3.14
CA ASP A 226 -0.04 -13.20 3.74
C ASP A 226 -1.31 -12.53 3.24
N LEU A 227 -1.80 -12.88 2.04
CA LEU A 227 -2.99 -12.26 1.44
C LEU A 227 -4.22 -12.25 2.34
N LYS A 228 -4.33 -13.19 3.29
CA LYS A 228 -5.47 -13.33 4.21
C LYS A 228 -5.18 -12.81 5.63
N SER A 229 -4.03 -12.20 5.83
CA SER A 229 -3.58 -11.73 7.14
C SER A 229 -3.70 -10.21 7.24
N ASP A 230 -3.95 -9.73 8.46
CA ASP A 230 -3.80 -8.31 8.77
C ASP A 230 -2.30 -7.95 8.77
N VAL A 231 -1.93 -7.00 7.92
CA VAL A 231 -0.56 -6.50 7.75
C VAL A 231 0.04 -5.96 9.06
N PHE A 232 -0.79 -5.43 9.96
CA PHE A 232 -0.35 -4.92 11.26
C PHE A 232 -0.04 -6.05 12.26
N ASP A 233 -0.43 -7.28 11.94
CA ASP A 233 -0.23 -8.47 12.76
C ASP A 233 0.99 -9.28 12.33
N TRP A 234 1.69 -8.93 11.25
CA TRP A 234 2.87 -9.65 10.76
C TRP A 234 4.02 -9.77 11.78
N ARG A 235 4.11 -8.86 12.76
CA ARG A 235 5.10 -8.96 13.85
C ARG A 235 4.63 -9.80 15.04
N LYS A 236 3.34 -10.10 15.15
CA LYS A 236 2.82 -10.95 16.23
C LYS A 236 3.31 -12.37 15.94
N LYS A 237 4.47 -12.72 16.50
CA LYS A 237 4.96 -14.10 16.53
C LYS A 237 3.79 -14.98 16.93
N THR A 238 3.39 -15.91 16.07
CA THR A 238 2.56 -17.04 16.45
C THR A 238 3.25 -17.63 17.67
N ALA A 239 2.66 -17.46 18.84
CA ALA A 239 3.11 -18.15 20.03
C ALA A 239 2.83 -19.62 19.76
N THR A 240 3.81 -20.31 19.18
CA THR A 240 3.78 -21.77 19.08
C THR A 240 3.62 -22.25 20.51
N PRO A 241 2.52 -22.93 20.88
CA PRO A 241 2.42 -23.48 22.22
C PRO A 241 3.56 -24.47 22.34
N THR A 242 4.55 -24.15 23.17
CA THR A 242 5.60 -25.09 23.53
C THR A 242 4.90 -26.23 24.26
N LEU A 243 4.61 -27.31 23.53
CA LEU A 243 4.22 -28.58 24.11
C LEU A 243 5.38 -29.05 24.98
N SER A 244 5.32 -28.68 26.26
CA SER A 244 6.16 -29.25 27.30
C SER A 244 5.81 -30.72 27.40
N SER A 245 6.57 -31.57 26.71
CA SER A 245 6.59 -33.00 26.90
C SER A 245 7.35 -33.32 28.18
N SER A 246 6.79 -32.96 29.33
CA SER A 246 7.23 -33.44 30.64
C SER A 246 5.99 -33.62 31.50
N GLY A 247 5.65 -34.87 31.77
CA GLY A 247 4.49 -35.23 32.58
C GLY A 247 4.60 -34.78 34.03
N LEU A 248 3.43 -34.61 34.64
CA LEU A 248 3.16 -34.55 36.08
C LEU A 248 3.82 -33.43 36.88
N GLY A 249 2.99 -32.42 37.20
CA GLY A 249 2.82 -32.03 38.61
C GLY A 249 2.98 -30.55 38.94
N VAL A 250 1.94 -30.06 39.63
CA VAL A 250 1.92 -28.94 40.58
C VAL A 250 1.58 -27.56 40.01
N LEU A 251 0.27 -27.23 40.14
CA LEU A 251 -0.25 -25.87 40.27
C LEU A 251 0.54 -25.13 41.37
N SER A 252 1.33 -24.13 40.99
CA SER A 252 1.81 -23.12 41.93
C SER A 252 0.98 -21.86 41.73
N THR A 253 0.25 -21.54 42.79
CA THR A 253 -0.55 -20.35 42.99
C THR A 253 0.31 -19.09 42.86
N LEU A 254 -0.24 -18.07 42.20
CA LEU A 254 0.11 -16.67 42.43
C LEU A 254 0.06 -16.40 43.93
N ASP A 255 1.17 -15.97 44.52
CA ASP A 255 1.14 -15.31 45.81
C ASP A 255 2.05 -14.08 45.83
N ASP A 256 1.47 -13.05 46.43
CA ASP A 256 1.89 -11.67 46.45
C ASP A 256 3.04 -11.42 47.43
N GLY A 257 3.93 -10.49 47.05
CA GLY A 257 4.21 -9.35 47.92
C GLY A 257 5.57 -9.25 48.63
N LYS A 258 6.14 -8.04 48.44
CA LYS A 258 6.95 -7.24 49.40
C LYS A 258 8.42 -7.67 49.57
N LYS A 259 9.42 -6.78 49.54
CA LYS A 259 9.48 -5.40 50.09
C LYS A 259 10.74 -4.64 49.59
N ARG A 260 10.58 -3.31 49.56
CA ARG A 260 11.50 -2.20 49.30
C ARG A 260 12.81 -2.20 50.13
N LYS A 261 13.80 -1.43 49.66
CA LYS A 261 14.65 -0.59 50.53
C LYS A 261 14.90 0.78 49.88
N ALA A 262 14.77 1.82 50.69
CA ALA A 262 14.68 3.23 50.32
C ALA A 262 16.03 3.98 50.34
N GLU A 263 16.01 5.17 49.73
CA GLU A 263 17.00 6.27 49.76
C GLU A 263 17.37 6.77 51.17
N PRO A 264 18.33 7.69 51.25
CA PRO A 264 18.23 8.84 52.12
C PRO A 264 18.29 10.17 51.33
N THR A 265 17.26 10.99 51.55
CA THR A 265 17.16 12.43 51.31
C THR A 265 18.12 13.26 52.18
N THR A 266 18.55 14.41 51.66
CA THR A 266 18.70 15.62 52.49
C THR A 266 18.23 16.86 51.71
N SER A 267 17.18 17.48 52.25
CA SER A 267 16.56 18.79 51.98
C SER A 267 17.50 19.97 52.31
N ALA A 268 17.30 21.23 51.94
CA ALA A 268 16.08 22.05 51.88
C ALA A 268 16.33 23.35 51.06
N SER A 269 15.37 23.79 50.23
CA SER A 269 14.50 25.01 50.35
C SER A 269 15.21 26.36 50.50
N THR A 270 14.91 27.41 49.73
CA THR A 270 13.71 28.29 49.77
C THR A 270 13.96 29.43 48.74
N VAL A 271 13.05 29.82 47.81
CA VAL A 271 11.91 30.78 47.89
C VAL A 271 12.10 31.89 46.83
N GLN A 272 11.04 32.09 46.04
CA GLN A 272 10.50 33.30 45.36
C GLN A 272 11.41 34.45 44.91
N ASP A 273 11.29 34.86 43.64
CA ASP A 273 10.61 36.14 43.29
C ASP A 273 10.50 36.34 41.76
N GLU A 274 9.28 36.57 41.28
CA GLU A 274 8.98 37.41 40.11
C GLU A 274 8.60 38.81 40.66
N PRO A 275 8.95 39.90 39.95
CA PRO A 275 7.87 40.56 39.20
C PRO A 275 8.28 41.17 37.86
N GLN A 276 7.34 41.10 36.92
CA GLN A 276 7.26 41.95 35.74
C GLN A 276 7.06 43.43 36.10
N THR A 277 7.81 44.34 35.48
CA THR A 277 7.33 45.62 34.89
C THR A 277 8.48 46.44 34.31
N LYS A 278 8.40 46.80 33.01
CA LYS A 278 8.25 48.19 32.55
C LYS A 278 8.28 48.31 31.01
N LYS A 279 7.22 48.95 30.50
CA LYS A 279 7.14 49.62 29.20
C LYS A 279 8.21 50.72 29.09
N LEU A 280 8.67 50.99 27.86
CA LEU A 280 8.87 52.35 27.35
C LEU A 280 8.79 52.33 25.81
N PHE A 281 7.80 53.07 25.30
CA PHE A 281 7.73 53.58 23.93
C PHE A 281 8.84 54.64 23.75
N HIS A 282 9.37 54.77 22.53
CA HIS A 282 9.34 56.05 21.80
C HIS A 282 9.67 55.85 20.31
N ASP A 283 8.79 56.45 19.51
CA ASP A 283 8.84 56.90 18.10
C ASP A 283 9.18 55.93 16.97
#